data_AF-A0A327ZUH2-F1
#
_entry.id   AF-A0A327ZUH2-F1
#
_cell.length_a   1.000
_cell.length_b   1.000
_cell.length_c   1.000
_cell.angle_alpha   90.00
_cell.angle_beta   90.00
_cell.angle_gamma   90.00
#
_symmetry.space_group_name_H-M   'P 1'
#
loop_
_entity.id
_entity.type
_entity.pdbx_description
1 polymer ?
#
loop_
_entity_poly.entity_id
_entity_poly.type
_entity_poly.pdbx_seq_one_letter_code
_entity_poly.pdbx_strand_id
1 'polypeptide(L)'
;MFKLDKDSCIERKLYLLLNEHLNKFMKRNETIGDIPFDYFMSYITGAGIALIKYWILDTNRIPSEDLIKHFYKIVTRGPAQIIAEEVE
;
A
#
# COMPACT_ATOMS: atom_id res chain seq x y z
N MET A 1 -1.42 -12.93 12.39
CA MET A 1 -2.61 -12.27 13.00
C MET A 1 -2.09 -11.14 13.88
N PHE A 2 -2.10 -9.91 13.37
CA PHE A 2 -1.47 -8.75 14.00
C PHE A 2 -2.19 -8.43 15.32
N LYS A 3 -1.46 -8.53 16.45
CA LYS A 3 -1.95 -8.10 17.77
C LYS A 3 -1.95 -6.58 17.80
N LEU A 4 -3.11 -6.00 17.48
CA LEU A 4 -3.38 -4.57 17.51
C LEU A 4 -3.75 -4.16 18.93
N ASP A 5 -2.77 -3.72 19.71
CA ASP A 5 -3.03 -2.99 20.95
C ASP A 5 -2.12 -1.75 20.96
N LYS A 6 -2.72 -0.58 20.68
CA LYS A 6 -2.13 0.79 20.55
C LYS A 6 -1.50 1.25 19.22
N ASP A 7 -1.47 0.47 18.15
CA ASP A 7 -0.83 0.91 16.90
C ASP A 7 -1.60 2.02 16.15
N SER A 8 -1.06 3.25 16.28
CA SER A 8 -1.12 4.42 15.38
C SER A 8 -2.47 4.74 14.69
N CYS A 9 -3.07 5.88 15.06
CA CYS A 9 -4.22 6.48 14.37
C CYS A 9 -4.01 6.59 12.84
N ILE A 10 -2.77 6.76 12.37
CA ILE A 10 -2.42 6.85 10.94
C ILE A 10 -2.59 5.50 10.25
N GLU A 11 -2.15 4.40 10.87
CA GLU A 11 -2.26 3.05 10.28
C GLU A 11 -3.72 2.66 10.12
N ARG A 12 -4.52 2.87 11.16
CA ARG A 12 -5.96 2.64 11.10
C ARG A 12 -6.64 3.53 10.05
N LYS A 13 -6.28 4.81 9.97
CA LYS A 13 -6.88 5.73 8.99
C LYS A 13 -6.49 5.37 7.55
N LEU A 14 -5.24 4.97 7.33
CA LEU A 14 -4.78 4.52 6.01
C LEU A 14 -5.46 3.20 5.61
N TYR A 15 -5.57 2.25 6.54
CA TYR A 15 -6.30 1.01 6.34
C TYR A 15 -7.76 1.27 5.94
N LEU A 16 -8.46 2.14 6.68
CA LEU A 16 -9.85 2.48 6.38
C LEU A 16 -10.00 3.11 4.99
N LEU A 17 -9.14 4.08 4.63
CA LEU A 17 -9.16 4.72 3.31
C LEU A 17 -8.89 3.73 2.17
N LEU A 18 -7.90 2.85 2.34
CA LEU A 18 -7.57 1.82 1.36
C LEU A 18 -8.71 0.79 1.24
N ASN A 19 -9.29 0.36 2.37
CA ASN A 19 -10.38 -0.61 2.40
C ASN A 19 -11.66 -0.06 1.76
N GLU A 20 -12.02 1.19 2.04
CA GLU A 20 -13.17 1.86 1.39
C GLU A 20 -12.99 2.01 -0.12
N HIS A 21 -11.75 2.27 -0.57
CA HIS A 21 -11.46 2.39 -2.00
C HIS A 21 -11.45 1.01 -2.68
N LEU A 22 -10.80 0.01 -2.09
CA LEU A 22 -10.56 -1.29 -2.70
C LEU A 22 -11.76 -2.24 -2.60
N ASN A 23 -12.62 -2.12 -1.59
CA ASN A 23 -13.87 -2.88 -1.51
C ASN A 23 -14.78 -2.68 -2.73
N LYS A 24 -14.67 -1.53 -3.41
CA LYS A 24 -15.44 -1.24 -4.64
C LYS A 24 -15.04 -2.13 -5.81
N PHE A 25 -13.85 -2.71 -5.76
CA PHE A 25 -13.28 -3.58 -6.79
C PHE A 25 -13.32 -5.06 -6.41
N MET A 26 -13.83 -5.39 -5.22
CA MET A 26 -14.00 -6.77 -4.77
C MET A 26 -15.02 -7.48 -5.67
N LYS A 27 -14.60 -8.57 -6.31
CA LYS A 27 -15.50 -9.43 -7.09
C LYS A 27 -16.34 -10.31 -6.17
N ARG A 28 -17.41 -10.92 -6.71
CA ARG A 28 -18.35 -11.79 -5.96
C ARG A 28 -17.72 -12.95 -5.18
N ASN A 29 -16.48 -13.31 -5.47
CA ASN A 29 -15.72 -14.39 -4.84
C ASN A 29 -14.71 -13.90 -3.80
N GLU A 30 -14.81 -12.65 -3.32
CA GLU A 30 -13.91 -12.09 -2.31
C GLU A 30 -12.43 -12.08 -2.76
N THR A 31 -12.19 -11.97 -4.07
CA THR A 31 -10.83 -11.83 -4.63
C THR A 31 -10.66 -10.54 -5.42
N ILE A 32 -9.40 -10.12 -5.54
CA ILE A 32 -8.93 -9.20 -6.57
C ILE A 32 -8.05 -10.02 -7.51
N GLY A 33 -8.49 -10.23 -8.75
CA GLY A 33 -7.90 -11.25 -9.61
C GLY A 33 -8.16 -12.65 -9.06
N ASP A 34 -7.08 -13.39 -8.81
CA ASP A 34 -7.04 -14.71 -8.17
C ASP A 34 -6.56 -14.67 -6.70
N ILE A 35 -6.26 -13.47 -6.19
CA ILE A 35 -5.73 -13.28 -4.83
C ILE A 35 -6.89 -13.03 -3.84
N PRO A 36 -6.99 -13.78 -2.73
CA PRO A 36 -7.98 -13.48 -1.70
C PRO A 36 -7.83 -12.07 -1.15
N PHE A 37 -8.95 -11.37 -1.00
CA PHE A 37 -8.99 -9.93 -0.71
C PHE A 37 -8.19 -9.56 0.55
N ASP A 38 -8.31 -10.33 1.63
CA ASP A 38 -7.59 -10.06 2.88
C ASP A 38 -6.06 -10.12 2.71
N TYR A 39 -5.55 -11.06 1.91
CA TYR A 39 -4.12 -11.16 1.62
C TYR A 39 -3.65 -9.99 0.76
N PHE A 40 -4.43 -9.62 -0.25
CA PHE A 40 -4.17 -8.44 -1.08
C PHE A 40 -4.14 -7.16 -0.24
N MET A 41 -5.15 -6.96 0.60
CA MET A 41 -5.27 -5.83 1.51
C MET A 41 -4.12 -5.77 2.51
N SER A 42 -3.76 -6.92 3.12
CA SER A 42 -2.64 -6.99 4.06
C SER A 42 -1.32 -6.58 3.40
N TYR A 43 -1.08 -6.98 2.15
CA TYR A 43 0.13 -6.58 1.42
C TYR A 43 0.14 -5.07 1.12
N ILE A 44 -0.91 -4.54 0.50
CA ILE A 44 -0.96 -3.13 0.08
C ILE A 44 -0.90 -2.19 1.28
N THR A 45 -1.64 -2.49 2.34
CA THR A 45 -1.66 -1.67 3.56
C THR A 45 -0.31 -1.74 4.28
N GLY A 46 0.29 -2.94 4.40
CA GLY A 46 1.61 -3.12 4.99
C GLY A 46 2.70 -2.34 4.25
N ALA A 47 2.75 -2.49 2.92
CA ALA A 47 3.71 -1.78 2.07
C ALA A 47 3.50 -0.25 2.12
N GLY A 48 2.24 0.21 2.06
CA GLY A 48 1.91 1.64 2.14
C GLY A 48 2.25 2.26 3.49
N ILE A 49 1.94 1.58 4.60
CA ILE A 49 2.29 2.04 5.95
C ILE A 49 3.81 2.11 6.10
N ALA A 50 4.55 1.09 5.67
CA ALA A 50 6.00 1.07 5.75
C ALA A 50 6.63 2.24 4.98
N LEU A 51 6.15 2.51 3.76
CA LEU A 51 6.61 3.62 2.94
C LEU A 51 6.35 4.98 3.61
N ILE A 52 5.14 5.21 4.13
CA ILE A 52 4.78 6.47 4.79
C ILE A 52 5.59 6.66 6.08
N LYS A 53 5.76 5.59 6.88
CA LYS A 53 6.59 5.63 8.10
C LYS A 53 8.01 6.05 7.78
N TYR A 54 8.61 5.47 6.73
CA TYR A 54 9.93 5.85 6.27
C TYR A 54 9.99 7.34 5.88
N TRP A 55 9.03 7.80 5.06
CA TRP A 55 8.97 9.20 4.61
C TRP A 55 8.81 10.20 5.77
N ILE A 56 8.05 9.88 6.81
CA ILE A 56 7.88 10.74 7.99
C ILE A 56 9.21 10.89 8.75
N LEU A 57 9.98 9.80 8.86
CA LEU A 57 11.23 9.75 9.62
C LEU A 57 12.44 10.27 8.84
N ASP A 58 12.34 10.37 7.52
CA ASP A 58 13.40 10.85 6.64
C ASP A 58 13.59 12.37 6.78
N THR A 59 14.78 12.79 7.24
CA THR A 59 15.15 14.21 7.39
C THR A 59 15.38 14.91 6.05
N ASN A 60 15.64 14.15 4.99
CA ASN A 60 15.85 14.63 3.62
C ASN A 60 14.73 14.13 2.69
N ARG A 61 13.52 14.00 3.23
CA ARG A 61 12.38 13.45 2.50
C ARG A 61 12.04 14.25 1.24
N ILE A 62 11.65 13.51 0.21
CA ILE A 62 11.06 14.05 -1.00
C ILE A 62 9.74 14.80 -0.70
N PRO A 63 9.28 15.71 -1.58
CA PRO A 63 7.96 16.31 -1.45
C PRO A 63 6.84 15.27 -1.38
N SER A 64 5.78 15.55 -0.64
CA SER A 64 4.64 14.63 -0.49
C SER A 64 3.97 14.29 -1.83
N GLU A 65 3.97 15.23 -2.78
CA GLU A 65 3.43 15.01 -4.12
C GLU A 65 4.20 13.93 -4.88
N ASP A 66 5.52 13.90 -4.74
CA ASP A 66 6.36 12.89 -5.38
C ASP A 66 6.24 11.54 -4.66
N LEU A 67 6.12 11.54 -3.33
CA LEU A 67 5.77 10.32 -2.59
C LEU A 67 4.48 9.67 -3.13
N ILE A 68 3.43 10.47 -3.35
CA ILE A 68 2.15 9.99 -3.88
C ILE A 68 2.34 9.41 -5.30
N LYS A 69 3.08 10.10 -6.18
CA LYS A 69 3.38 9.60 -7.54
C LYS A 69 4.16 8.28 -7.50
N HIS A 70 5.17 8.17 -6.64
CA HIS A 70 5.97 6.95 -6.52
C HIS A 70 5.16 5.80 -5.93
N PHE A 71 4.36 6.05 -4.90
CA PHE A 71 3.46 5.04 -4.33
C PHE A 71 2.48 4.53 -5.39
N TYR A 72 1.86 5.43 -6.16
CA TYR A 72 0.98 5.06 -7.27
C TYR A 72 1.70 4.22 -8.33
N LYS A 73 2.92 4.60 -8.74
CA LYS A 73 3.73 3.81 -9.69
C LYS A 73 4.02 2.40 -9.17
N ILE A 74 4.40 2.27 -7.90
CA ILE A 74 4.71 0.98 -7.26
C ILE A 74 3.46 0.10 -7.20
N VAL A 75 2.31 0.64 -6.81
CA VAL A 75 1.07 -0.14 -6.69
C VAL A 75 0.53 -0.57 -8.07
N THR A 76 0.71 0.26 -9.10
CA THR A 76 0.17 -0.02 -10.44
C THR A 76 1.04 -0.92 -11.29
N ARG A 77 2.38 -0.76 -11.24
CA ARG A 77 3.31 -1.59 -12.01
C ARG A 77 3.84 -2.78 -11.21
N GLY A 78 3.84 -2.69 -9.89
CA GLY A 78 4.51 -3.66 -9.04
C GLY A 78 6.03 -3.46 -9.01
N PRO A 79 6.71 -3.77 -7.89
CA PRO A 79 8.15 -3.59 -7.76
C PRO A 79 8.97 -4.36 -8.81
N ALA A 80 8.57 -5.59 -9.14
CA ALA A 80 9.30 -6.45 -10.07
C ALA A 80 9.33 -5.87 -11.49
N GLN A 81 8.20 -5.33 -11.97
CA GLN A 81 8.13 -4.72 -13.30
C GLN A 81 9.01 -3.47 -13.36
N ILE A 82 9.00 -2.63 -12.32
CA ILE A 82 9.86 -1.43 -12.26
C ILE A 82 11.34 -1.82 -12.34
N ILE A 83 11.75 -2.88 -11.66
CA ILE A 83 13.15 -3.35 -11.71
C ILE A 83 13.49 -3.88 -13.12
N ALA A 84 12.59 -4.65 -13.75
CA ALA A 84 12.81 -5.18 -15.08
C ALA A 84 13.03 -4.07 -16.13
N GLU A 85 12.30 -2.96 -16.02
CA GLU A 85 12.44 -1.78 -16.88
C GLU A 85 13.82 -1.08 -16.80
N GLU A 86 14.63 -1.37 -15.76
CA GLU A 86 15.97 -0.77 -15.58
C GLU A 86 17.11 -1.69 -16.03
N VAL A 87 16.80 -2.96 -16.35
CA VAL A 87 17.78 -3.98 -16.74
C VAL A 87 17.80 -4.19 -18.27
N GLU A 88 16.79 -3.67 -18.97
CA GLU A 88 16.70 -3.60 -20.44
C GLU A 88 17.25 -2.28 -21.00
#